data_AF-A0A1K0G640-F1
#
_entry.id   AF-A0A1K0G640-F1
#
_cell.length_a   1.000
_cell.length_b   1.000
_cell.length_c   1.000
_cell.angle_alpha   90.00
_cell.angle_beta   90.00
_cell.angle_gamma   90.00
#
_symmetry.space_group_name_H-M   'P 1'
#
loop_
_entity.id
_entity.type
_entity.pdbx_description
1 polymer ?
#
loop_
_entity_poly.entity_id
_entity_poly.type
_entity_poly.pdbx_seq_one_letter_code
_entity_poly.pdbx_strand_id
1 'polypeptide(L)'
;MSRVVVIGAGVGGLAAAVRLAAAGHDVTVHERAATVGGKLGRYERDGFRFDTGPSLLTLPQVFADLGTALDPVPLDPVVRHVFPDGSVLDSSSDPEVFRERIAGAFGAAAAADWTRFWRRAERIWRASWGSVLQREVSLATLARLSWRVGDLAAIAPGRSLRALGRRYLRDHRLRMMLDRYATYTGTDPRRAPAALAAIPYAELAFGGWYLPGGLGVLASSLLGRCAALGVTIHTSSAVTAVRTSGGRVSGVEVAPGGEVPADVVVSDVDAAALYRDLLPTPDRLARLTDRSLAGFVMLLGVRGATPRLAHHTVFFPRDYDAEFDAVFGDPGHGRRARPPSDPAVFVTRAADPAVHPPGTEAWFVLVNAPRHGTGTGAVDWRRPGLADDYGTHILNVLAARGLDVRDRLAFRETRTPADFADATAAPGGAIYGTAGGLLRPANRGPVDGLFLVGGSAHPGGGLPMVTLSAKIVADRIGPA
;
A
#
# COMPACT_ATOMS: atom_id res chain seq x y z
N MET A 1 14.24 -30.05 -8.80
CA MET A 1 14.78 -28.84 -8.14
C MET A 1 15.18 -27.82 -9.20
N SER A 2 14.62 -26.62 -9.14
CA SER A 2 14.93 -25.51 -10.05
C SER A 2 15.74 -24.43 -9.35
N ARG A 3 16.62 -23.74 -10.09
CA ARG A 3 17.27 -22.51 -9.65
C ARG A 3 16.33 -21.33 -9.88
N VAL A 4 15.96 -20.67 -8.80
CA VAL A 4 15.05 -19.53 -8.79
C VAL A 4 15.82 -18.27 -8.45
N VAL A 5 15.72 -17.26 -9.32
CA VAL A 5 16.16 -15.90 -9.00
C VAL A 5 14.95 -15.04 -8.67
N VAL A 6 14.97 -14.40 -7.50
CA VAL A 6 14.00 -13.38 -7.12
C VAL A 6 14.62 -11.99 -7.30
N ILE A 7 13.95 -11.13 -8.05
CA ILE A 7 14.39 -9.76 -8.32
C ILE A 7 13.66 -8.81 -7.38
N GLY A 8 14.40 -8.19 -6.45
CA GLY A 8 13.89 -7.30 -5.42
C GLY A 8 13.56 -8.02 -4.11
N ALA A 9 13.99 -7.44 -2.99
CA ALA A 9 13.75 -7.94 -1.64
C ALA A 9 12.65 -7.12 -0.92
N GLY A 10 11.60 -6.73 -1.65
CA GLY A 10 10.36 -6.26 -1.04
C GLY A 10 9.61 -7.39 -0.33
N VAL A 11 8.51 -7.08 0.35
CA VAL A 11 7.72 -8.09 1.07
C VAL A 11 7.19 -9.19 0.13
N GLY A 12 6.84 -8.85 -1.11
CA GLY A 12 6.40 -9.83 -2.11
C GLY A 12 7.54 -10.78 -2.51
N GLY A 13 8.72 -10.23 -2.80
CA GLY A 13 9.91 -11.00 -3.15
C GLY A 13 10.41 -11.90 -2.02
N LEU A 14 10.52 -11.35 -0.80
CA LEU A 14 10.91 -12.13 0.38
C LEU A 14 9.90 -13.24 0.70
N ALA A 15 8.60 -12.96 0.64
CA ALA A 15 7.58 -14.00 0.86
C ALA A 15 7.63 -15.09 -0.24
N ALA A 16 7.90 -14.72 -1.49
CA ALA A 16 8.05 -15.69 -2.58
C ALA A 16 9.30 -16.57 -2.36
N ALA A 17 10.42 -15.96 -1.96
CA ALA A 17 11.66 -16.66 -1.66
C ALA A 17 11.48 -17.68 -0.53
N VAL A 18 10.84 -17.29 0.58
CA VAL A 18 10.50 -18.19 1.69
C VAL A 18 9.69 -19.39 1.20
N ARG A 19 8.63 -19.15 0.42
CA ARG A 19 7.74 -20.22 -0.05
C ARG A 19 8.44 -21.18 -1.01
N LEU A 20 9.24 -20.66 -1.94
CA LEU A 20 9.93 -21.46 -2.95
C LEU A 20 11.07 -22.28 -2.34
N ALA A 21 11.82 -21.70 -1.39
CA ALA A 21 12.85 -22.43 -0.65
C ALA A 21 12.23 -23.52 0.24
N ALA A 22 11.12 -23.23 0.92
CA ALA A 22 10.37 -24.24 1.68
C ALA A 22 9.80 -25.37 0.79
N ALA A 23 9.55 -25.08 -0.49
CA ALA A 23 9.12 -26.06 -1.49
C ALA A 23 10.29 -26.84 -2.14
N GLY A 24 11.53 -26.63 -1.67
CA GLY A 24 12.72 -27.38 -2.06
C GLY A 24 13.51 -26.79 -3.23
N HIS A 25 13.20 -25.56 -3.67
CA HIS A 25 13.96 -24.90 -4.73
C HIS A 25 15.24 -24.25 -4.19
N ASP A 26 16.24 -24.10 -5.06
CA ASP A 26 17.43 -23.29 -4.80
C ASP A 26 17.12 -21.83 -5.14
N VAL A 27 17.17 -20.93 -4.15
CA VAL A 27 16.66 -19.56 -4.27
C VAL A 27 17.75 -18.53 -3.97
N THR A 28 17.96 -17.62 -4.93
CA THR A 28 18.81 -16.43 -4.76
C THR A 28 17.98 -15.16 -4.96
N VAL A 29 18.14 -14.18 -4.08
CA VAL A 29 17.47 -12.87 -4.15
C VAL A 29 18.50 -11.78 -4.48
N HIS A 30 18.20 -10.93 -5.45
CA HIS A 30 19.00 -9.75 -5.77
C HIS A 30 18.23 -8.46 -5.46
N GLU A 31 18.75 -7.64 -4.56
CA GLU A 31 18.21 -6.34 -4.15
C GLU A 31 19.19 -5.23 -4.53
N ARG A 32 18.70 -4.17 -5.19
CA ARG A 32 19.57 -3.06 -5.59
C ARG A 32 19.97 -2.17 -4.41
N ALA A 33 19.12 -2.05 -3.40
CA ALA A 33 19.37 -1.22 -2.24
C ALA A 33 20.35 -1.92 -1.29
N ALA A 34 20.96 -1.16 -0.39
CA ALA A 34 21.80 -1.72 0.67
C ALA A 34 21.01 -2.54 1.70
N THR A 35 19.68 -2.39 1.73
CA THR A 35 18.78 -3.00 2.71
C THR A 35 17.57 -3.65 2.03
N VAL A 36 17.01 -4.69 2.67
CA VAL A 36 15.77 -5.33 2.24
C VAL A 36 14.52 -4.60 2.76
N GLY A 37 13.34 -5.02 2.33
CA GLY A 37 12.02 -4.53 2.77
C GLY A 37 11.32 -3.64 1.75
N GLY A 38 12.06 -3.06 0.79
CA GLY A 38 11.51 -2.20 -0.26
C GLY A 38 10.75 -1.00 0.33
N LYS A 39 9.44 -0.90 0.04
CA LYS A 39 8.58 0.14 0.62
C LYS A 39 8.41 0.03 2.13
N LEU A 40 8.60 -1.16 2.70
CA LEU A 40 8.59 -1.38 4.16
C LEU A 40 9.96 -1.02 4.76
N GLY A 41 10.43 0.18 4.43
CA GLY A 41 11.71 0.71 4.86
C GLY A 41 11.63 1.28 6.28
N ARG A 42 12.80 1.52 6.87
CA ARG A 42 12.98 2.10 8.19
C ARG A 42 13.90 3.30 8.12
N TYR A 43 13.59 4.32 8.90
CA TYR A 43 14.46 5.47 9.14
C TYR A 43 14.74 5.58 10.63
N GLU A 44 16.00 5.76 11.00
CA GLU A 44 16.44 5.92 12.38
C GLU A 44 17.28 7.19 12.52
N ARG A 45 17.00 7.98 13.56
CA ARG A 45 17.72 9.22 13.86
C ARG A 45 17.55 9.58 15.33
N ASP A 46 18.64 9.89 16.03
CA ASP A 46 18.62 10.42 17.40
C ASP A 46 17.78 9.57 18.39
N GLY A 47 17.80 8.24 18.21
CA GLY A 47 17.01 7.28 19.00
C GLY A 47 15.54 7.13 18.59
N PHE A 48 15.07 7.87 17.59
CA PHE A 48 13.76 7.69 16.97
C PHE A 48 13.84 6.69 15.82
N ARG A 49 12.78 5.89 15.66
CA ARG A 49 12.61 4.91 14.60
C ARG A 49 11.25 5.11 13.94
N PHE A 50 11.25 5.13 12.61
CA PHE A 50 10.04 5.30 11.80
C PHE A 50 9.97 4.21 10.73
N ASP A 51 8.78 3.67 10.51
CA ASP A 51 8.47 3.01 9.25
C ASP A 51 8.26 4.09 8.18
N THR A 52 8.86 3.92 7.01
CA THR A 52 8.86 4.96 5.95
C THR A 52 7.77 4.76 4.91
N GLY A 53 6.99 3.68 4.98
CA GLY A 53 5.98 3.34 3.99
C GLY A 53 4.67 2.87 4.63
N PRO A 54 4.34 1.57 4.61
CA PRO A 54 3.14 1.06 5.29
C PRO A 54 3.18 1.37 6.79
N SER A 55 2.04 1.75 7.35
CA SER A 55 1.87 2.08 8.77
C SER A 55 0.80 1.24 9.48
N LEU A 56 -0.07 0.55 8.72
CA LEU A 56 -1.17 -0.26 9.24
C LEU A 56 -1.05 -1.70 8.75
N LEU A 57 -1.10 -2.65 9.68
CA LEU A 57 -1.23 -4.07 9.36
C LEU A 57 -2.70 -4.50 9.46
N THR A 58 -3.20 -5.11 8.39
CA THR A 58 -4.48 -5.81 8.36
C THR A 58 -4.26 -7.26 7.94
N LEU A 59 -5.22 -8.14 8.22
CA LEU A 59 -5.17 -9.55 7.84
C LEU A 59 -3.84 -10.26 8.22
N PRO A 60 -3.37 -10.17 9.48
CA PRO A 60 -2.09 -10.75 9.90
C PRO A 60 -2.01 -12.26 9.65
N GLN A 61 -3.14 -12.97 9.58
CA GLN A 61 -3.22 -14.39 9.25
C GLN A 61 -2.61 -14.75 7.88
N VAL A 62 -2.49 -13.79 6.95
CA VAL A 62 -1.88 -14.02 5.63
C VAL A 62 -0.37 -14.31 5.74
N PHE A 63 0.26 -13.94 6.85
CA PHE A 63 1.69 -14.18 7.10
C PHE A 63 1.97 -15.45 7.89
N ALA A 64 0.94 -16.10 8.43
CA ALA A 64 1.08 -17.20 9.39
C ALA A 64 1.79 -18.43 8.77
N ASP A 65 1.52 -18.73 7.50
CA ASP A 65 2.11 -19.89 6.80
C ASP A 65 3.54 -19.66 6.31
N LEU A 66 4.10 -18.46 6.51
CA LEU A 66 5.50 -18.16 6.21
C LEU A 66 6.44 -18.58 7.36
N GLY A 67 5.90 -18.99 8.51
CA GLY A 67 6.73 -19.31 9.69
C GLY A 67 7.42 -18.08 10.26
N THR A 68 6.80 -16.90 10.12
CA THR A 68 7.28 -15.66 10.74
C THR A 68 6.82 -15.59 12.18
N ALA A 69 7.73 -15.20 13.09
CA ALA A 69 7.37 -14.90 14.47
C ALA A 69 6.91 -13.44 14.53
N LEU A 70 5.60 -13.23 14.45
CA LEU A 70 4.97 -11.91 14.58
C LEU A 70 4.05 -11.93 15.80
N ASP A 71 4.10 -10.87 16.60
CA ASP A 71 3.23 -10.65 17.75
C ASP A 71 2.39 -9.38 17.56
N PRO A 72 1.36 -9.43 16.70
CA PRO A 72 0.55 -8.25 16.41
C PRO A 72 -0.39 -7.92 17.57
N VAL A 73 -0.39 -6.65 17.97
CA VAL A 73 -1.27 -6.11 19.01
C VAL A 73 -2.47 -5.41 18.35
N PRO A 74 -3.72 -5.69 18.77
CA PRO A 74 -4.90 -5.04 18.19
C PRO A 74 -4.96 -3.55 18.58
N LEU A 75 -5.44 -2.72 17.66
CA LEU A 75 -5.65 -1.29 17.88
C LEU A 75 -7.13 -0.97 18.15
N ASP A 76 -7.41 -0.22 19.21
CA ASP A 76 -8.69 0.43 19.46
C ASP A 76 -8.48 1.90 19.91
N PRO A 77 -8.97 2.91 19.16
CA PRO A 77 -9.58 2.77 17.84
C PRO A 77 -8.59 2.25 16.79
N VAL A 78 -9.14 1.58 15.76
CA VAL A 78 -8.36 1.20 14.58
C VAL A 78 -7.83 2.47 13.90
N VAL A 79 -8.70 3.47 13.71
CA VAL A 79 -8.36 4.82 13.27
C VAL A 79 -9.29 5.82 13.96
N ARG A 80 -8.74 6.92 14.47
CA ARG A 80 -9.51 8.11 14.86
C ARG A 80 -9.75 9.01 13.66
N HIS A 81 -11.01 9.32 13.35
CA HIS A 81 -11.38 10.23 12.28
C HIS A 81 -11.82 11.57 12.85
N VAL A 82 -11.16 12.65 12.46
CA VAL A 82 -11.48 14.03 12.87
C VAL A 82 -11.98 14.81 11.65
N PHE A 83 -13.18 15.35 11.76
CA PHE A 83 -13.88 16.04 10.68
C PHE A 83 -13.76 17.56 10.79
N PRO A 84 -14.00 18.32 9.69
CA PRO A 84 -13.85 19.77 9.69
C PRO A 84 -14.78 20.52 10.66
N ASP A 85 -15.92 19.92 11.00
CA ASP A 85 -16.87 20.46 11.98
C ASP A 85 -16.44 20.19 13.44
N GLY A 86 -15.28 19.57 13.64
CA GLY A 86 -14.75 19.18 14.95
C GLY A 86 -15.30 17.85 15.48
N SER A 87 -16.25 17.22 14.78
CA SER A 87 -16.74 15.90 15.17
C SER A 87 -15.65 14.84 15.05
N VAL A 88 -15.70 13.84 15.92
CA VAL A 88 -14.73 12.75 15.99
C VAL A 88 -15.45 11.41 15.93
N LEU A 89 -14.93 10.49 15.13
CA LEU A 89 -15.38 9.11 15.07
C LEU A 89 -14.20 8.16 15.25
N ASP A 90 -14.22 7.38 16.31
CA ASP A 90 -13.24 6.35 16.62
C ASP A 90 -13.68 5.01 16.03
N SER A 91 -13.00 4.51 15.00
CA SER A 91 -13.39 3.25 14.36
C SER A 91 -13.05 2.05 15.25
N SER A 92 -13.91 1.03 15.23
CA SER A 92 -13.71 -0.21 15.99
C SER A 92 -13.80 -1.40 15.07
N SER A 93 -13.07 -2.47 15.43
CA SER A 93 -13.24 -3.77 14.80
C SER A 93 -14.44 -4.55 15.31
N ASP A 94 -14.99 -4.15 16.47
CA ASP A 94 -16.27 -4.64 16.93
C ASP A 94 -17.41 -3.87 16.21
N PRO A 95 -18.25 -4.57 15.42
CA PRO A 95 -19.27 -3.92 14.60
C PRO A 95 -20.37 -3.24 15.44
N GLU A 96 -20.69 -3.75 16.63
CA GLU A 96 -21.71 -3.16 17.49
C GLU A 96 -21.15 -1.94 18.21
N VAL A 97 -19.93 -2.01 18.75
CA VAL A 97 -19.24 -0.86 19.31
C VAL A 97 -19.09 0.24 18.26
N PHE A 98 -18.73 -0.11 17.01
CA PHE A 98 -18.60 0.91 15.98
C PHE A 98 -19.95 1.53 15.61
N ARG A 99 -21.02 0.73 15.53
CA ARG A 99 -22.38 1.23 15.33
C ARG A 99 -22.80 2.21 16.44
N GLU A 100 -22.47 1.91 17.70
CA GLU A 100 -22.73 2.79 18.84
C GLU A 100 -21.91 4.08 18.79
N ARG A 101 -20.62 4.00 18.44
CA ARG A 101 -19.78 5.20 18.25
C ARG A 101 -20.31 6.09 17.11
N ILE A 102 -20.80 5.50 16.02
CA ILE A 102 -21.48 6.25 14.95
C ILE A 102 -22.78 6.88 15.45
N ALA A 103 -23.59 6.15 16.23
CA ALA A 103 -24.83 6.67 16.79
C ALA A 103 -24.57 7.86 17.73
N GLY A 104 -23.54 7.77 18.57
CA GLY A 104 -23.12 8.84 19.46
C GLY A 104 -22.56 10.07 18.73
N ALA A 105 -21.76 9.87 17.69
CA ALA A 105 -21.16 10.97 16.93
C ALA A 105 -22.14 11.65 15.96
N PHE A 106 -22.95 10.85 15.24
CA PHE A 106 -23.71 11.30 14.07
C PHE A 106 -25.21 11.01 14.15
N GLY A 107 -25.68 10.38 15.23
CA GLY A 107 -27.09 10.04 15.46
C GLY A 107 -27.52 8.67 14.93
N ALA A 108 -28.66 8.19 15.44
CA ALA A 108 -29.18 6.85 15.15
C ALA A 108 -29.43 6.58 13.67
N ALA A 109 -29.83 7.60 12.90
CA ALA A 109 -30.05 7.46 11.46
C ALA A 109 -28.76 7.14 10.70
N ALA A 110 -27.63 7.76 11.08
CA ALA A 110 -26.32 7.50 10.48
C ALA A 110 -25.83 6.08 10.83
N ALA A 111 -26.06 5.63 12.06
CA ALA A 111 -25.75 4.26 12.49
C ALA A 111 -26.57 3.22 11.69
N ALA A 112 -27.87 3.46 11.49
CA ALA A 112 -28.72 2.58 10.68
C ALA A 112 -28.29 2.55 9.21
N ASP A 113 -27.86 3.69 8.65
CA ASP A 113 -27.28 3.78 7.31
C ASP A 113 -26.00 2.94 7.19
N TRP A 114 -25.11 3.06 8.20
CA TRP A 114 -23.89 2.26 8.28
C TRP A 114 -24.19 0.77 8.31
N THR A 115 -25.13 0.30 9.14
CA THR A 115 -25.51 -1.12 9.18
C THR A 115 -25.95 -1.65 7.81
N ARG A 116 -26.72 -0.87 7.05
CA ARG A 116 -27.14 -1.26 5.68
C ARG A 116 -25.96 -1.29 4.70
N PHE A 117 -25.08 -0.30 4.79
CA PHE A 117 -23.84 -0.27 4.01
C PHE A 117 -22.92 -1.47 4.35
N TRP A 118 -22.78 -1.79 5.63
CA TRP A 118 -21.90 -2.84 6.13
C TRP A 118 -22.28 -4.23 5.60
N ARG A 119 -23.58 -4.57 5.62
CA ARG A 119 -24.11 -5.79 4.97
C ARG A 119 -23.82 -5.84 3.47
N ARG A 120 -23.70 -4.68 2.81
CA ARG A 120 -23.30 -4.61 1.40
C ARG A 120 -21.81 -4.84 1.24
N ALA A 121 -20.97 -4.20 2.06
CA ALA A 121 -19.53 -4.36 2.06
C ALA A 121 -19.13 -5.81 2.35
N GLU A 122 -19.79 -6.49 3.30
CA GLU A 122 -19.59 -7.91 3.60
C GLU A 122 -19.81 -8.81 2.38
N ARG A 123 -20.91 -8.59 1.65
CA ARG A 123 -21.20 -9.38 0.44
C ARG A 123 -20.15 -9.16 -0.65
N ILE A 124 -19.68 -7.91 -0.81
CA ILE A 124 -18.58 -7.60 -1.74
C ILE A 124 -17.31 -8.34 -1.31
N TRP A 125 -16.97 -8.32 -0.02
CA TRP A 125 -15.82 -9.03 0.51
C TRP A 125 -15.91 -10.54 0.27
N ARG A 126 -17.00 -11.18 0.67
CA ARG A 126 -17.21 -12.63 0.50
C ARG A 126 -17.10 -13.05 -0.97
N ALA A 127 -17.69 -12.28 -1.87
CA ALA A 127 -17.58 -12.51 -3.30
C ALA A 127 -16.12 -12.36 -3.79
N SER A 128 -15.39 -11.35 -3.33
CA SER A 128 -14.03 -11.03 -3.81
C SER A 128 -12.95 -11.96 -3.24
N TRP A 129 -13.01 -12.27 -1.95
CA TRP A 129 -11.99 -13.04 -1.23
C TRP A 129 -11.84 -14.46 -1.77
N GLY A 130 -12.94 -15.20 -1.92
CA GLY A 130 -12.91 -16.59 -2.35
C GLY A 130 -12.71 -16.81 -3.85
N SER A 131 -12.85 -15.77 -4.69
CA SER A 131 -12.87 -15.90 -6.15
C SER A 131 -11.72 -15.20 -6.87
N VAL A 132 -11.21 -14.08 -6.33
CA VAL A 132 -10.22 -13.22 -7.01
C VAL A 132 -8.93 -13.08 -6.20
N LEU A 133 -9.01 -12.87 -4.89
CA LEU A 133 -7.82 -12.47 -4.10
C LEU A 133 -6.85 -13.62 -3.79
N GLN A 134 -7.35 -14.85 -3.71
CA GLN A 134 -6.54 -16.04 -3.40
C GLN A 134 -6.15 -16.89 -4.62
N ARG A 135 -6.58 -16.49 -5.82
CA ARG A 135 -6.44 -17.30 -7.04
C ARG A 135 -5.92 -16.47 -8.20
N GLU A 136 -5.29 -17.12 -9.16
CA GLU A 136 -4.93 -16.48 -10.42
C GLU A 136 -6.21 -16.05 -11.19
N VAL A 137 -6.17 -14.83 -11.75
CA VAL A 137 -7.23 -14.35 -12.62
C VAL A 137 -6.98 -14.87 -14.03
N SER A 138 -7.75 -15.88 -14.43
CA SER A 138 -7.80 -16.41 -15.79
C SER A 138 -9.14 -16.07 -16.46
N LEU A 139 -9.24 -16.19 -17.78
CA LEU A 139 -10.52 -16.08 -18.51
C LEU A 139 -11.57 -17.05 -17.95
N ALA A 140 -11.16 -18.24 -17.49
CA ALA A 140 -12.05 -19.20 -16.84
C ALA A 140 -12.50 -18.73 -15.44
N THR A 141 -11.64 -18.05 -14.68
CA THR A 141 -11.99 -17.44 -13.38
C THR A 141 -13.04 -16.33 -13.57
N LEU A 142 -12.85 -15.46 -14.57
CA LEU A 142 -13.79 -14.40 -14.93
C LEU A 142 -15.13 -14.94 -15.44
N ALA A 143 -15.10 -16.00 -16.26
CA ALA A 143 -16.32 -16.69 -16.70
C ALA A 143 -17.06 -17.30 -15.50
N ARG A 144 -16.39 -17.98 -14.56
CA ARG A 144 -17.04 -18.53 -13.35
C ARG A 144 -17.67 -17.45 -12.47
N LEU A 145 -17.05 -16.28 -12.37
CA LEU A 145 -17.64 -15.10 -11.74
C LEU A 145 -18.91 -14.64 -12.47
N SER A 146 -18.93 -14.70 -13.82
CA SER A 146 -20.11 -14.32 -14.60
C SER A 146 -21.30 -15.27 -14.45
N TRP A 147 -21.06 -16.53 -14.11
CA TRP A 147 -22.12 -17.51 -13.82
C TRP A 147 -22.74 -17.35 -12.41
N ARG A 148 -22.13 -16.56 -11.51
CA ARG A 148 -22.70 -16.22 -10.20
C ARG A 148 -23.34 -14.82 -10.27
N VAL A 149 -24.51 -14.73 -10.89
CA VAL A 149 -25.26 -13.48 -11.09
C VAL A 149 -25.43 -12.67 -9.80
N GLY A 150 -25.62 -13.35 -8.66
CA GLY A 150 -25.68 -12.73 -7.32
C GLY A 150 -24.37 -12.09 -6.86
N ASP A 151 -23.22 -12.67 -7.18
CA ASP A 151 -21.88 -12.15 -6.84
C ASP A 151 -21.51 -10.97 -7.75
N LEU A 152 -21.86 -11.01 -9.04
CA LEU A 152 -21.74 -9.86 -9.94
C LEU A 152 -22.61 -8.69 -9.49
N ALA A 153 -23.89 -8.94 -9.18
CA ALA A 153 -24.77 -7.92 -8.60
C ALA A 153 -24.28 -7.44 -7.23
N ALA A 154 -23.54 -8.26 -6.48
CA ALA A 154 -22.88 -7.90 -5.22
C ALA A 154 -21.70 -6.94 -5.43
N ILE A 155 -20.91 -7.10 -6.48
CA ILE A 155 -19.73 -6.26 -6.77
C ILE A 155 -20.13 -4.86 -7.30
N ALA A 156 -21.38 -4.68 -7.76
CA ALA A 156 -21.88 -3.44 -8.40
C ALA A 156 -20.97 -2.96 -9.55
N PRO A 157 -20.78 -3.78 -10.60
CA PRO A 157 -20.01 -3.40 -11.78
C PRO A 157 -20.54 -2.10 -12.38
N GLY A 158 -19.63 -1.24 -12.84
CA GLY A 158 -19.96 0.06 -13.42
C GLY A 158 -20.32 1.17 -12.43
N ARG A 159 -20.29 0.91 -11.11
CA ARG A 159 -20.47 1.95 -10.08
C ARG A 159 -19.15 2.27 -9.39
N SER A 160 -18.97 3.54 -9.02
CA SER A 160 -17.85 3.96 -8.20
C SER A 160 -18.11 3.78 -6.70
N LEU A 161 -17.03 3.78 -5.91
CA LEU A 161 -17.06 3.75 -4.45
C LEU A 161 -17.90 4.91 -3.91
N ARG A 162 -17.69 6.13 -4.43
CA ARG A 162 -18.49 7.31 -4.08
C ARG A 162 -19.97 7.12 -4.40
N ALA A 163 -20.31 6.56 -5.56
CA ALA A 163 -21.70 6.31 -5.95
C ALA A 163 -22.36 5.26 -5.04
N LEU A 164 -21.62 4.24 -4.63
CA LEU A 164 -22.09 3.27 -3.64
C LEU A 164 -22.32 3.94 -2.27
N GLY A 165 -21.37 4.75 -1.81
CA GLY A 165 -21.47 5.51 -0.56
C GLY A 165 -22.71 6.41 -0.53
N ARG A 166 -22.93 7.22 -1.58
CA ARG A 166 -24.10 8.10 -1.71
C ARG A 166 -25.44 7.35 -1.62
N ARG A 167 -25.50 6.11 -2.11
CA ARG A 167 -26.70 5.28 -2.06
C ARG A 167 -27.07 4.84 -0.63
N TYR A 168 -26.08 4.54 0.21
CA TYR A 168 -26.33 3.94 1.52
C TYR A 168 -26.20 4.92 2.69
N LEU A 169 -25.25 5.83 2.61
CA LEU A 169 -24.85 6.73 3.69
C LEU A 169 -25.43 8.11 3.38
N ARG A 170 -26.28 8.66 4.25
CA ARG A 170 -26.78 10.05 4.10
C ARG A 170 -25.85 11.07 4.72
N ASP A 171 -25.26 10.74 5.86
CA ASP A 171 -24.28 11.60 6.54
C ASP A 171 -23.02 11.76 5.66
N HIS A 172 -22.64 13.01 5.40
CA HIS A 172 -21.51 13.34 4.54
C HIS A 172 -20.15 12.92 5.14
N ARG A 173 -20.04 12.85 6.46
CA ARG A 173 -18.82 12.42 7.17
C ARG A 173 -18.54 10.95 7.00
N LEU A 174 -19.58 10.11 7.06
CA LEU A 174 -19.45 8.68 6.74
C LEU A 174 -19.09 8.45 5.27
N ARG A 175 -19.58 9.30 4.35
CA ARG A 175 -19.14 9.27 2.94
C ARG A 175 -17.66 9.62 2.85
N MET A 176 -17.21 10.74 3.43
CA MET A 176 -15.79 11.12 3.44
C MET A 176 -14.89 10.02 4.02
N MET A 177 -15.31 9.39 5.11
CA MET A 177 -14.61 8.23 5.69
C MET A 177 -14.51 7.06 4.70
N LEU A 178 -15.59 6.74 3.99
CA LEU A 178 -15.60 5.69 2.97
C LEU A 178 -14.70 6.04 1.79
N ASP A 179 -14.75 7.29 1.32
CA ASP A 179 -13.98 7.73 0.15
C ASP A 179 -12.47 7.72 0.39
N ARG A 180 -12.04 7.86 1.65
CA ARG A 180 -10.64 7.63 2.05
C ARG A 180 -10.11 6.29 1.59
N TYR A 181 -10.91 5.23 1.59
CA TYR A 181 -10.45 3.90 1.19
C TYR A 181 -10.12 3.78 -0.30
N ALA A 182 -10.49 4.75 -1.14
CA ALA A 182 -9.97 4.82 -2.51
C ALA A 182 -8.45 5.09 -2.52
N THR A 183 -7.93 5.84 -1.54
CA THR A 183 -6.50 6.14 -1.43
C THR A 183 -5.68 4.90 -1.10
N TYR A 184 -6.26 3.84 -0.51
CA TYR A 184 -5.58 2.54 -0.27
C TYR A 184 -5.22 1.79 -1.56
N THR A 185 -5.71 2.27 -2.71
CA THR A 185 -5.30 1.82 -4.04
C THR A 185 -4.78 2.97 -4.91
N GLY A 186 -4.62 4.13 -4.28
CA GLY A 186 -4.26 5.41 -4.88
C GLY A 186 -5.13 5.86 -6.03
N THR A 187 -6.45 5.70 -5.91
CA THR A 187 -7.44 6.11 -6.92
C THR A 187 -8.35 7.21 -6.40
N ASP A 188 -8.99 7.93 -7.34
CA ASP A 188 -10.04 8.89 -7.04
C ASP A 188 -11.35 8.14 -6.68
N PRO A 189 -11.97 8.38 -5.51
CA PRO A 189 -13.19 7.69 -5.09
C PRO A 189 -14.38 7.84 -6.05
N ARG A 190 -14.40 8.90 -6.86
CA ARG A 190 -15.42 9.17 -7.88
C ARG A 190 -15.31 8.20 -9.06
N ARG A 191 -14.11 7.63 -9.28
CA ARG A 191 -13.78 6.70 -10.37
C ARG A 191 -13.45 5.30 -9.87
N ALA A 192 -13.05 5.16 -8.61
CA ALA A 192 -12.66 3.92 -7.99
C ALA A 192 -13.81 2.91 -7.99
N PRO A 193 -13.61 1.62 -8.36
CA PRO A 193 -14.70 0.65 -8.40
C PRO A 193 -15.37 0.44 -7.04
N ALA A 194 -16.68 0.24 -7.03
CA ALA A 194 -17.45 -0.08 -5.82
C ALA A 194 -16.94 -1.33 -5.06
N ALA A 195 -16.25 -2.23 -5.77
CA ALA A 195 -15.55 -3.39 -5.20
C ALA A 195 -14.58 -3.01 -4.07
N LEU A 196 -14.03 -1.78 -4.07
CA LEU A 196 -13.12 -1.31 -3.02
C LEU A 196 -13.79 -1.14 -1.66
N ALA A 197 -15.12 -1.24 -1.54
CA ALA A 197 -15.80 -1.37 -0.24
C ALA A 197 -15.39 -2.65 0.53
N ALA A 198 -14.73 -3.61 -0.14
CA ALA A 198 -14.06 -4.74 0.51
C ALA A 198 -12.91 -4.32 1.44
N ILE A 199 -12.24 -3.19 1.17
CA ILE A 199 -11.09 -2.71 1.97
C ILE A 199 -11.51 -2.27 3.38
N PRO A 200 -12.48 -1.35 3.57
CA PRO A 200 -12.98 -1.04 4.90
C PRO A 200 -13.57 -2.26 5.59
N TYR A 201 -14.16 -3.18 4.83
CA TYR A 201 -14.62 -4.44 5.40
C TYR A 201 -13.46 -5.25 5.97
N ALA A 202 -12.37 -5.42 5.21
CA ALA A 202 -11.19 -6.13 5.66
C ALA A 202 -10.54 -5.47 6.89
N GLU A 203 -10.40 -4.15 6.89
CA GLU A 203 -9.79 -3.39 8.00
C GLU A 203 -10.62 -3.48 9.28
N LEU A 204 -11.93 -3.24 9.21
CA LEU A 204 -12.76 -3.19 10.40
C LEU A 204 -13.23 -4.59 10.82
N ALA A 205 -13.54 -5.52 9.91
CA ALA A 205 -13.99 -6.85 10.33
C ALA A 205 -12.86 -7.74 10.89
N PHE A 206 -11.61 -7.51 10.46
CA PHE A 206 -10.44 -8.30 10.89
C PHE A 206 -9.44 -7.49 11.74
N GLY A 207 -9.77 -6.24 12.06
CA GLY A 207 -8.96 -5.36 12.89
C GLY A 207 -7.77 -4.71 12.19
N GLY A 208 -7.33 -3.61 12.80
CA GLY A 208 -6.02 -3.01 12.56
C GLY A 208 -5.05 -3.41 13.65
N TRP A 209 -3.82 -3.70 13.25
CA TRP A 209 -2.81 -4.29 14.12
C TRP A 209 -1.53 -3.47 14.09
N TYR A 210 -0.88 -3.40 15.25
CA TYR A 210 0.46 -2.86 15.42
C TYR A 210 1.47 -3.98 15.67
N LEU A 211 2.65 -3.88 15.10
CA LEU A 211 3.78 -4.73 15.46
C LEU A 211 4.69 -3.93 16.40
N PRO A 212 4.91 -4.39 17.65
CA PRO A 212 5.90 -3.80 18.54
C PRO A 212 7.26 -3.67 17.83
N GLY A 213 7.84 -2.48 17.85
CA GLY A 213 9.05 -2.11 17.12
C GLY A 213 8.81 -1.55 15.70
N GLY A 214 7.55 -1.40 15.29
CA GLY A 214 7.14 -0.94 13.96
C GLY A 214 6.98 -2.06 12.93
N LEU A 215 6.35 -1.75 11.80
CA LEU A 215 6.08 -2.72 10.74
C LEU A 215 7.34 -3.25 10.05
N GLY A 216 8.48 -2.56 10.13
CA GLY A 216 9.77 -3.06 9.68
C GLY A 216 10.16 -4.44 10.30
N VAL A 217 9.59 -4.80 11.45
CA VAL A 217 9.74 -6.13 12.05
C VAL A 217 9.30 -7.25 11.12
N LEU A 218 8.28 -7.03 10.29
CA LEU A 218 7.85 -8.01 9.28
C LEU A 218 8.96 -8.28 8.25
N ALA A 219 9.65 -7.26 7.75
CA ALA A 219 10.75 -7.44 6.81
C ALA A 219 11.91 -8.21 7.47
N SER A 220 12.26 -7.87 8.72
CA SER A 220 13.29 -8.59 9.48
C SER A 220 12.92 -10.05 9.74
N SER A 221 11.65 -10.34 10.04
CA SER A 221 11.16 -11.70 10.28
C SER A 221 11.22 -12.55 9.00
N LEU A 222 10.83 -11.99 7.86
CA LEU A 222 10.96 -12.65 6.55
C LEU A 222 12.42 -12.89 6.18
N LEU A 223 13.30 -11.92 6.42
CA LEU A 223 14.74 -12.08 6.21
C LEU A 223 15.32 -13.23 7.05
N GLY A 224 14.97 -13.29 8.34
CA GLY A 224 15.36 -14.39 9.22
C GLY A 224 14.87 -15.74 8.72
N ARG A 225 13.64 -15.79 8.18
CA ARG A 225 13.09 -17.01 7.59
C ARG A 225 13.80 -17.43 6.31
N CYS A 226 14.14 -16.48 5.44
CA CYS A 226 14.97 -16.75 4.24
C CYS A 226 16.30 -17.39 4.64
N ALA A 227 17.00 -16.80 5.62
CA ALA A 227 18.28 -17.34 6.11
C ALA A 227 18.14 -18.75 6.67
N ALA A 228 17.10 -19.01 7.47
CA ALA A 228 16.83 -20.34 8.03
C ALA A 228 16.51 -21.41 6.97
N LEU A 229 16.06 -21.00 5.78
CA LEU A 229 15.77 -21.87 4.65
C LEU A 229 16.92 -21.96 3.62
N GLY A 230 18.07 -21.33 3.89
CA GLY A 230 19.22 -21.36 3.00
C GLY A 230 19.10 -20.46 1.76
N VAL A 231 18.17 -19.49 1.76
CA VAL A 231 18.07 -18.51 0.68
C VAL A 231 19.29 -17.59 0.68
N THR A 232 19.94 -17.44 -0.46
CA THR A 232 21.04 -16.49 -0.62
C THR A 232 20.49 -15.11 -1.00
N ILE A 233 20.93 -14.04 -0.34
CA ILE A 233 20.45 -12.67 -0.61
C ILE A 233 21.65 -11.75 -0.87
N HIS A 234 21.66 -11.11 -2.03
CA HIS A 234 22.65 -10.10 -2.41
C HIS A 234 21.99 -8.71 -2.40
N THR A 235 22.41 -7.85 -1.48
CA THR A 235 22.07 -6.41 -1.49
C THR A 235 23.08 -5.64 -2.32
N SER A 236 22.76 -4.38 -2.67
CA SER A 236 23.57 -3.57 -3.59
C SER A 236 23.85 -4.26 -4.94
N SER A 237 22.94 -5.15 -5.36
CA SER A 237 23.06 -6.02 -6.53
C SER A 237 21.84 -5.80 -7.41
N ALA A 238 21.91 -4.79 -8.28
CA ALA A 238 20.81 -4.47 -9.20
C ALA A 238 20.76 -5.47 -10.36
N VAL A 239 19.62 -6.11 -10.59
CA VAL A 239 19.37 -6.83 -11.85
C VAL A 239 19.10 -5.82 -12.96
N THR A 240 19.80 -5.96 -14.08
CA THR A 240 19.73 -5.03 -15.23
C THR A 240 18.99 -5.62 -16.42
N ALA A 241 18.87 -6.95 -16.52
CA ALA A 241 18.08 -7.61 -17.55
C ALA A 241 17.63 -9.03 -17.15
N VAL A 242 16.50 -9.48 -17.69
CA VAL A 242 16.11 -10.90 -17.66
C VAL A 242 16.58 -11.55 -18.97
N ARG A 243 17.39 -12.59 -18.86
CA ARG A 243 17.91 -13.35 -20.01
C ARG A 243 16.91 -14.42 -20.44
N THR A 244 16.79 -14.61 -21.75
CA THR A 244 15.90 -15.61 -22.33
C THR A 244 16.62 -16.40 -23.43
N SER A 245 16.30 -17.69 -23.53
CA SER A 245 16.77 -18.59 -24.58
C SER A 245 15.62 -19.52 -24.98
N GLY A 246 15.35 -19.66 -26.28
CA GLY A 246 14.27 -20.52 -26.78
C GLY A 246 12.86 -20.16 -26.24
N GLY A 247 12.60 -18.89 -25.91
CA GLY A 247 11.32 -18.43 -25.37
C GLY A 247 11.10 -18.69 -23.87
N ARG A 248 12.13 -19.17 -23.15
CA ARG A 248 12.13 -19.40 -21.70
C ARG A 248 13.21 -18.55 -21.03
N VAL A 249 13.02 -18.25 -19.75
CA VAL A 249 14.07 -17.70 -18.87
C VAL A 249 15.32 -18.58 -18.90
N SER A 250 16.49 -17.96 -18.94
CA SER A 250 17.79 -18.63 -18.78
C SER A 250 18.64 -18.05 -17.65
N GLY A 251 18.26 -16.89 -17.11
CA GLY A 251 19.00 -16.21 -16.06
C GLY A 251 18.68 -14.72 -15.97
N VAL A 252 19.54 -14.00 -15.25
CA VAL A 252 19.52 -12.54 -15.14
C VAL A 252 20.92 -11.96 -15.29
N GLU A 253 20.99 -10.71 -15.75
CA GLU A 253 22.19 -9.89 -15.63
C GLU A 253 22.13 -9.08 -14.33
N VAL A 254 23.25 -9.00 -13.60
CA VAL A 254 23.39 -8.22 -12.38
C VAL A 254 24.53 -7.21 -12.51
N ALA A 255 24.35 -6.02 -11.94
CA ALA A 255 25.38 -4.98 -11.92
C ALA A 255 26.36 -5.19 -10.75
N PRO A 256 27.68 -4.98 -10.96
CA PRO A 256 28.33 -4.66 -12.25
C PRO A 256 28.78 -5.91 -13.02
N GLY A 257 28.03 -6.29 -14.07
CA GLY A 257 28.49 -7.18 -15.17
C GLY A 257 28.44 -8.69 -14.94
N GLY A 258 27.77 -9.18 -13.90
CA GLY A 258 27.63 -10.61 -13.63
C GLY A 258 26.42 -11.23 -14.34
N GLU A 259 26.53 -12.50 -14.74
CA GLU A 259 25.37 -13.30 -15.17
C GLU A 259 25.06 -14.37 -14.13
N VAL A 260 23.78 -14.48 -13.78
CA VAL A 260 23.29 -15.48 -12.83
C VAL A 260 22.29 -16.39 -13.54
N PRO A 261 22.62 -17.68 -13.74
CA PRO A 261 21.73 -18.61 -14.44
C PRO A 261 20.52 -18.94 -13.57
N ALA A 262 19.35 -19.02 -14.19
CA ALA A 262 18.09 -19.31 -13.51
C ALA A 262 17.15 -20.07 -14.44
N ASP A 263 16.42 -21.04 -13.87
CA ASP A 263 15.37 -21.76 -14.59
C ASP A 263 14.02 -21.06 -14.41
N VAL A 264 13.87 -20.30 -13.32
CA VAL A 264 12.70 -19.49 -12.97
C VAL A 264 13.15 -18.12 -12.46
N VAL A 265 12.46 -17.05 -12.88
CA VAL A 265 12.65 -15.69 -12.36
C VAL A 265 11.34 -15.19 -11.77
N VAL A 266 11.38 -14.70 -10.53
CA VAL A 266 10.25 -14.06 -9.86
C VAL A 266 10.59 -12.58 -9.62
N SER A 267 9.88 -11.67 -10.30
CA SER A 267 10.11 -10.23 -10.18
C SER A 267 9.16 -9.58 -9.18
N ASP A 268 9.71 -8.95 -8.13
CA ASP A 268 9.01 -8.03 -7.21
C ASP A 268 9.21 -6.55 -7.60
N VAL A 269 9.81 -6.31 -8.77
CA VAL A 269 9.94 -4.97 -9.38
C VAL A 269 8.59 -4.49 -9.92
N ASP A 270 8.36 -3.17 -9.96
CA ASP A 270 7.18 -2.60 -10.63
C ASP A 270 7.05 -3.17 -12.03
N ALA A 271 5.88 -3.71 -12.36
CA ALA A 271 5.66 -4.44 -13.60
C ALA A 271 6.05 -3.62 -14.83
N ALA A 272 5.82 -2.30 -14.82
CA ALA A 272 6.22 -1.49 -15.96
C ALA A 272 7.71 -1.21 -16.03
N ALA A 273 8.40 -1.11 -14.90
CA ALA A 273 9.86 -1.07 -14.88
C ALA A 273 10.42 -2.41 -15.39
N LEU A 274 9.86 -3.56 -14.99
CA LEU A 274 10.21 -4.86 -15.55
C LEU A 274 10.04 -4.89 -17.08
N TYR A 275 8.88 -4.48 -17.60
CA TYR A 275 8.62 -4.51 -19.05
C TYR A 275 9.41 -3.49 -19.86
N ARG A 276 9.73 -2.33 -19.28
CA ARG A 276 10.46 -1.25 -19.97
C ARG A 276 11.96 -1.45 -19.92
N ASP A 277 12.48 -1.82 -18.75
CA ASP A 277 13.91 -1.73 -18.44
C ASP A 277 14.59 -3.11 -18.42
N LEU A 278 13.87 -4.16 -18.06
CA LEU A 278 14.46 -5.50 -17.85
C LEU A 278 14.06 -6.53 -18.93
N LEU A 279 13.10 -6.20 -19.79
CA LEU A 279 12.60 -7.06 -20.87
C LEU A 279 12.59 -6.33 -22.22
N PRO A 280 12.86 -7.03 -23.33
CA PRO A 280 12.88 -6.45 -24.67
C PRO A 280 11.49 -6.39 -25.33
N THR A 281 10.41 -6.06 -24.60
CA THR A 281 9.02 -6.13 -25.14
C THR A 281 8.17 -4.85 -24.93
N PRO A 282 8.18 -3.90 -25.89
CA PRO A 282 7.51 -2.60 -25.77
C PRO A 282 5.97 -2.64 -25.68
N ASP A 283 5.30 -3.56 -26.39
CA ASP A 283 3.83 -3.54 -26.55
C ASP A 283 3.03 -3.69 -25.25
N ARG A 284 3.58 -4.40 -24.26
CA ARG A 284 2.93 -4.56 -22.94
C ARG A 284 3.02 -3.30 -22.09
N LEU A 285 4.03 -2.45 -22.31
CA LEU A 285 4.21 -1.21 -21.58
C LEU A 285 3.07 -0.23 -21.82
N ALA A 286 2.56 -0.18 -23.06
CA ALA A 286 1.45 0.68 -23.46
C ALA A 286 0.13 0.37 -22.71
N ARG A 287 0.01 -0.81 -22.10
CA ARG A 287 -1.18 -1.22 -21.32
C ARG A 287 -1.09 -0.86 -19.83
N LEU A 288 0.01 -0.23 -19.37
CA LEU A 288 0.30 0.05 -17.96
C LEU A 288 0.28 1.56 -17.64
N THR A 289 -0.67 2.28 -18.25
CA THR A 289 -0.69 3.75 -18.27
C THR A 289 -1.23 4.38 -17.00
N ASP A 290 -2.13 3.71 -16.27
CA ASP A 290 -2.74 4.27 -15.06
C ASP A 290 -1.87 4.03 -13.82
N ARG A 291 -1.51 5.10 -13.12
CA ARG A 291 -0.64 5.06 -11.93
C ARG A 291 -1.35 5.59 -10.70
N SER A 292 -1.13 4.91 -9.58
CA SER A 292 -1.62 5.36 -8.27
C SER A 292 -1.01 6.70 -7.89
N LEU A 293 -1.71 7.45 -7.05
CA LEU A 293 -1.13 8.61 -6.37
C LEU A 293 0.14 8.24 -5.59
N ALA A 294 0.93 9.25 -5.25
CA ALA A 294 2.08 9.13 -4.37
C ALA A 294 1.77 9.70 -2.98
N GLY A 295 2.73 9.59 -2.06
CA GLY A 295 2.65 10.19 -0.73
C GLY A 295 3.71 11.26 -0.53
N PHE A 296 3.37 12.30 0.24
CA PHE A 296 4.35 13.19 0.84
C PHE A 296 4.34 12.95 2.35
N VAL A 297 5.50 12.60 2.89
CA VAL A 297 5.67 12.17 4.28
C VAL A 297 6.56 13.15 5.04
N MET A 298 6.18 13.42 6.29
CA MET A 298 7.07 14.01 7.28
C MET A 298 7.23 13.07 8.47
N LEU A 299 8.48 12.80 8.84
CA LEU A 299 8.84 12.11 10.06
C LEU A 299 9.23 13.17 11.09
N LEU A 300 8.47 13.26 12.17
CA LEU A 300 8.66 14.29 13.19
C LEU A 300 9.05 13.60 14.51
N GLY A 301 10.21 13.99 15.05
CA GLY A 301 10.54 13.75 16.44
C GLY A 301 9.91 14.86 17.28
N VAL A 302 8.96 14.52 18.14
CA VAL A 302 8.16 15.50 18.90
C VAL A 302 8.42 15.36 20.40
N ARG A 303 8.71 16.45 21.11
CA ARG A 303 8.85 16.45 22.58
C ARG A 303 7.49 16.49 23.27
N GLY A 304 7.34 15.72 24.33
CA GLY A 304 6.12 15.66 25.14
C GLY A 304 4.97 14.91 24.48
N ALA A 305 4.00 14.52 25.28
CA ALA A 305 2.85 13.74 24.84
C ALA A 305 1.79 14.59 24.13
N THR A 306 1.04 13.97 23.22
CA THR A 306 -0.07 14.61 22.50
C THR A 306 -1.35 13.78 22.65
N PRO A 307 -2.10 13.96 23.76
CA PRO A 307 -3.23 13.09 24.13
C PRO A 307 -4.37 13.02 23.10
N ARG A 308 -4.48 14.01 22.21
CA ARG A 308 -5.53 14.07 21.19
C ARG A 308 -5.36 13.01 20.08
N LEU A 309 -4.15 12.49 19.87
CA LEU A 309 -3.86 11.49 18.85
C LEU A 309 -4.08 10.07 19.36
N ALA A 310 -4.86 9.30 18.60
CA ALA A 310 -4.81 7.83 18.69
C ALA A 310 -3.57 7.30 17.94
N HIS A 311 -3.34 5.99 17.98
CA HIS A 311 -2.25 5.36 17.23
C HIS A 311 -2.26 5.77 15.75
N HIS A 312 -3.44 5.73 15.13
CA HIS A 312 -3.72 6.32 13.82
C HIS A 312 -4.80 7.37 13.92
N THR A 313 -4.54 8.56 13.38
CA THR A 313 -5.52 9.65 13.32
C THR A 313 -5.58 10.23 11.91
N VAL A 314 -6.77 10.41 11.36
CA VAL A 314 -7.00 11.08 10.08
C VAL A 314 -7.74 12.39 10.35
N PHE A 315 -7.18 13.50 9.87
CA PHE A 315 -7.86 14.78 9.81
C PHE A 315 -8.36 15.03 8.40
N PHE A 316 -9.67 15.15 8.22
CA PHE A 316 -10.27 15.41 6.92
C PHE A 316 -10.24 16.90 6.55
N PRO A 317 -10.12 17.22 5.25
CA PRO A 317 -10.20 18.59 4.76
C PRO A 317 -11.67 19.05 4.64
N ARG A 318 -11.86 20.36 4.49
CA ARG A 318 -13.20 20.95 4.30
C ARG A 318 -13.83 20.55 2.96
N ASP A 319 -13.02 20.50 1.91
CA ASP A 319 -13.41 20.04 0.59
C ASP A 319 -12.53 18.86 0.18
N TYR A 320 -13.08 17.65 0.29
CA TYR A 320 -12.31 16.44 -0.01
C TYR A 320 -12.16 16.20 -1.52
N ASP A 321 -13.07 16.71 -2.35
CA ASP A 321 -12.95 16.56 -3.81
C ASP A 321 -11.83 17.47 -4.35
N ALA A 322 -11.60 18.64 -3.73
CA ALA A 322 -10.48 19.52 -4.06
C ALA A 322 -9.10 18.87 -3.89
N GLU A 323 -8.94 17.95 -2.93
CA GLU A 323 -7.71 17.18 -2.76
C GLU A 323 -7.46 16.29 -3.98
N PHE A 324 -8.43 15.49 -4.38
CA PHE A 324 -8.30 14.58 -5.52
C PHE A 324 -8.09 15.34 -6.83
N ASP A 325 -8.81 16.45 -7.01
CA ASP A 325 -8.63 17.37 -8.13
C ASP A 325 -7.20 17.94 -8.20
N ALA A 326 -6.58 18.26 -7.06
CA ALA A 326 -5.21 18.74 -6.99
C ALA A 326 -4.20 17.61 -7.27
N VAL A 327 -4.40 16.43 -6.65
CA VAL A 327 -3.49 15.28 -6.76
C VAL A 327 -3.43 14.73 -8.19
N PHE A 328 -4.59 14.49 -8.79
CA PHE A 328 -4.67 13.88 -10.12
C PHE A 328 -4.61 14.90 -11.25
N GLY A 329 -4.99 16.16 -11.00
CA GLY A 329 -5.21 17.16 -12.04
C GLY A 329 -6.32 16.73 -13.01
N ASP A 330 -6.40 17.43 -14.14
CA ASP A 330 -7.21 17.05 -15.30
C ASP A 330 -6.48 17.49 -16.58
N PRO A 331 -5.48 16.71 -17.04
CA PRO A 331 -4.70 17.05 -18.22
C PRO A 331 -5.53 17.27 -19.49
N GLY A 332 -6.66 16.56 -19.63
CA GLY A 332 -7.57 16.69 -20.78
C GLY A 332 -8.26 18.05 -20.84
N HIS A 333 -8.39 18.71 -19.69
CA HIS A 333 -8.98 20.05 -19.56
C HIS A 333 -7.94 21.10 -19.11
N GLY A 334 -6.64 20.82 -19.30
CA GLY A 334 -5.56 21.77 -19.01
C GLY A 334 -5.27 22.00 -17.52
N ARG A 335 -5.89 21.25 -16.60
CA ARG A 335 -5.62 21.38 -15.15
C ARG A 335 -4.41 20.54 -14.78
N ARG A 336 -3.34 21.19 -14.34
CA ARG A 336 -2.13 20.50 -13.85
C ARG A 336 -2.32 19.96 -12.44
N ALA A 337 -1.69 18.82 -12.17
CA ALA A 337 -1.55 18.31 -10.80
C ALA A 337 -0.70 19.27 -9.95
N ARG A 338 -1.02 19.39 -8.68
CA ARG A 338 -0.34 20.26 -7.71
C ARG A 338 -0.48 19.73 -6.28
N PRO A 339 0.43 20.08 -5.36
CA PRO A 339 0.26 19.74 -3.96
C PRO A 339 -1.07 20.31 -3.42
N PRO A 340 -1.92 19.50 -2.75
CA PRO A 340 -3.19 19.99 -2.20
C PRO A 340 -3.00 21.07 -1.13
N SER A 341 -3.84 22.12 -1.16
CA SER A 341 -3.79 23.20 -0.17
C SER A 341 -4.47 22.86 1.15
N ASP A 342 -5.48 22.00 1.15
CA ASP A 342 -6.12 21.45 2.36
C ASP A 342 -6.25 19.93 2.18
N PRO A 343 -5.18 19.15 2.46
CA PRO A 343 -5.21 17.69 2.29
C PRO A 343 -5.82 16.98 3.50
N ALA A 344 -6.37 15.79 3.31
CA ALA A 344 -6.48 14.82 4.39
C ALA A 344 -5.07 14.53 4.96
N VAL A 345 -4.92 14.65 6.28
CA VAL A 345 -3.63 14.40 6.95
C VAL A 345 -3.77 13.17 7.82
N PHE A 346 -2.98 12.14 7.50
CA PHE A 346 -2.87 10.93 8.31
C PHE A 346 -1.66 11.04 9.24
N VAL A 347 -1.88 10.90 10.54
CA VAL A 347 -0.83 10.91 11.56
C VAL A 347 -0.81 9.55 12.24
N THR A 348 0.34 8.88 12.23
CA THR A 348 0.61 7.74 13.08
C THR A 348 1.51 8.16 14.22
N ARG A 349 1.10 7.85 15.44
CA ARG A 349 1.84 8.06 16.67
C ARG A 349 1.89 6.74 17.42
N ALA A 350 2.97 5.98 17.21
CA ALA A 350 3.16 4.72 17.88
C ALA A 350 3.41 4.96 19.38
N ALA A 351 2.53 4.43 20.22
CA ALA A 351 2.72 4.41 21.68
C ALA A 351 3.63 3.24 22.07
N ASP A 352 4.84 3.23 21.51
CA ASP A 352 5.82 2.16 21.69
C ASP A 352 7.17 2.76 22.14
N PRO A 353 7.61 2.47 23.39
CA PRO A 353 8.91 2.90 23.87
C PRO A 353 10.10 2.42 23.03
N ALA A 354 9.95 1.37 22.22
CA ALA A 354 11.00 0.84 21.36
C ALA A 354 11.28 1.71 20.12
N VAL A 355 10.43 2.70 19.81
CA VAL A 355 10.56 3.52 18.59
C VAL A 355 10.86 4.99 18.82
N HIS A 356 10.93 5.44 20.08
CA HIS A 356 11.29 6.82 20.40
C HIS A 356 11.90 6.96 21.80
N PRO A 357 12.74 7.97 22.06
CA PRO A 357 13.27 8.24 23.40
C PRO A 357 12.17 8.55 24.45
N PRO A 358 12.43 8.34 25.74
CA PRO A 358 11.51 8.73 26.81
C PRO A 358 11.13 10.22 26.75
N GLY A 359 9.85 10.53 27.03
CA GLY A 359 9.35 11.91 27.02
C GLY A 359 9.17 12.51 25.62
N THR A 360 9.25 11.71 24.56
CA THR A 360 9.05 12.12 23.17
C THR A 360 7.98 11.28 22.47
N GLU A 361 7.67 11.60 21.21
CA GLU A 361 6.80 10.83 20.32
C GLU A 361 7.42 10.79 18.92
N ALA A 362 7.32 9.66 18.24
CA ALA A 362 7.65 9.52 16.82
C ALA A 362 6.37 9.65 15.99
N TRP A 363 6.26 10.72 15.20
CA TRP A 363 5.11 10.93 14.32
C TRP A 363 5.48 10.65 12.87
N PHE A 364 4.71 9.76 12.25
CA PHE A 364 4.66 9.63 10.80
C PHE A 364 3.44 10.40 10.29
N VAL A 365 3.68 11.46 9.50
CA VAL A 365 2.64 12.30 8.90
C VAL A 365 2.62 12.07 7.40
N LEU A 366 1.49 11.64 6.85
CA LEU A 366 1.30 11.37 5.43
C LEU A 366 0.14 12.19 4.88
N VAL A 367 0.37 12.80 3.72
CA VAL A 367 -0.66 13.39 2.86
C VAL A 367 -0.58 12.78 1.46
N ASN A 368 -1.71 12.66 0.77
CA ASN A 368 -1.70 12.25 -0.63
C ASN A 368 -1.05 13.34 -1.48
N ALA A 369 -0.27 12.92 -2.48
CA ALA A 369 0.52 13.82 -3.31
C ALA A 369 0.49 13.39 -4.79
N PRO A 370 0.57 14.36 -5.73
CA PRO A 370 0.90 14.05 -7.12
C PRO A 370 2.20 13.25 -7.23
N ARG A 371 2.27 12.36 -8.22
CA ARG A 371 3.51 11.64 -8.55
C ARG A 371 4.64 12.60 -8.93
N HIS A 372 5.89 12.16 -8.75
CA HIS A 372 7.06 12.86 -9.25
C HIS A 372 7.15 12.80 -10.79
N GLY A 373 7.43 13.95 -11.40
CA GLY A 373 7.67 14.10 -12.83
C GLY A 373 7.35 15.50 -13.34
N THR A 374 7.68 15.78 -14.60
CA THR A 374 7.52 17.11 -15.21
C THR A 374 6.26 17.26 -16.07
N GLY A 375 5.54 16.15 -16.31
CA GLY A 375 4.29 16.12 -17.08
C GLY A 375 3.11 16.79 -16.36
N THR A 376 2.02 17.04 -17.08
CA THR A 376 0.84 17.76 -16.57
C THR A 376 0.11 17.06 -15.41
N GLY A 377 0.18 15.73 -15.32
CA GLY A 377 -0.36 14.94 -14.20
C GLY A 377 0.66 14.63 -13.11
N ALA A 378 1.75 15.38 -13.02
CA ALA A 378 2.85 15.17 -12.07
C ALA A 378 3.39 16.50 -11.54
N VAL A 379 4.19 16.42 -10.49
CA VAL A 379 4.90 17.56 -9.89
C VAL A 379 6.39 17.25 -9.80
N ASP A 380 7.22 18.22 -10.18
CA ASP A 380 8.66 18.12 -9.98
C ASP A 380 9.02 18.39 -8.52
N TRP A 381 8.91 17.35 -7.69
CA TRP A 381 9.31 17.37 -6.29
C TRP A 381 10.80 17.62 -6.04
N ARG A 382 11.65 17.57 -7.07
CA ARG A 382 13.07 17.95 -6.96
C ARG A 382 13.30 19.45 -7.17
N ARG A 383 12.25 20.20 -7.55
CA ARG A 383 12.32 21.65 -7.67
C ARG A 383 12.77 22.26 -6.33
N PRO A 384 13.86 23.06 -6.31
CA PRO A 384 14.37 23.67 -5.09
C PRO A 384 13.30 24.41 -4.30
N GLY A 385 13.29 24.25 -2.97
CA GLY A 385 12.36 24.89 -2.03
C GLY A 385 10.96 24.25 -1.96
N LEU A 386 10.49 23.55 -2.99
CA LEU A 386 9.12 23.04 -3.04
C LEU A 386 8.78 22.09 -1.89
N ALA A 387 9.67 21.14 -1.58
CA ALA A 387 9.44 20.16 -0.53
C ALA A 387 9.40 20.82 0.86
N ASP A 388 10.30 21.78 1.10
CA ASP A 388 10.39 22.51 2.36
C ASP A 388 9.17 23.39 2.59
N ASP A 389 8.81 24.19 1.57
CA ASP A 389 7.62 25.04 1.57
C ASP A 389 6.35 24.21 1.83
N TYR A 390 6.21 23.08 1.13
CA TYR A 390 5.03 22.24 1.29
C TYR A 390 4.97 21.57 2.66
N GLY A 391 6.07 21.06 3.21
CA GLY A 391 6.01 20.50 4.56
C GLY A 391 5.80 21.59 5.63
N THR A 392 6.25 22.83 5.41
CA THR A 392 5.91 23.97 6.29
C THR A 392 4.42 24.28 6.22
N HIS A 393 3.84 24.21 5.01
CA HIS A 393 2.40 24.30 4.82
C HIS A 393 1.63 23.18 5.55
N ILE A 394 2.11 21.93 5.52
CA ILE A 394 1.48 20.83 6.28
C ILE A 394 1.55 21.06 7.79
N LEU A 395 2.64 21.62 8.33
CA LEU A 395 2.70 22.02 9.73
C LEU A 395 1.67 23.12 10.07
N ASN A 396 1.46 24.09 9.17
CA ASN A 396 0.41 25.10 9.34
C ASN A 396 -1.00 24.48 9.31
N VAL A 397 -1.24 23.50 8.43
CA VAL A 397 -2.51 22.75 8.38
C VAL A 397 -2.74 21.97 9.67
N LEU A 398 -1.72 21.29 10.21
CA LEU A 398 -1.79 20.61 11.50
C LEU A 398 -2.08 21.58 12.65
N ALA A 399 -1.40 22.73 12.68
CA ALA A 399 -1.63 23.78 13.68
C ALA A 399 -3.08 24.30 13.62
N ALA A 400 -3.60 24.59 12.42
CA ALA A 400 -4.99 25.00 12.22
C ALA A 400 -6.02 23.94 12.64
N ARG A 401 -5.62 22.66 12.67
CA ARG A 401 -6.41 21.53 13.16
C ARG A 401 -6.20 21.24 14.66
N GLY A 402 -5.47 22.13 15.35
CA GLY A 402 -5.23 22.08 16.78
C GLY A 402 -4.09 21.14 17.22
N LEU A 403 -3.15 20.86 16.31
CA LEU A 403 -1.92 20.11 16.56
C LEU A 403 -0.70 20.95 16.22
N ASP A 404 -0.53 22.09 16.88
CA ASP A 404 0.69 22.87 16.73
C ASP A 404 1.82 22.21 17.52
N VAL A 405 2.84 21.73 16.79
CA VAL A 405 3.99 21.02 17.36
C VAL A 405 5.30 21.75 17.12
N ARG A 406 5.28 22.92 16.48
CA ARG A 406 6.49 23.60 15.99
C ARG A 406 7.51 23.86 17.11
N ASP A 407 7.05 24.32 18.27
CA ASP A 407 7.92 24.57 19.44
C ASP A 407 8.43 23.28 20.11
N ARG A 408 7.82 22.13 19.78
CA ARG A 408 8.14 20.81 20.31
C ARG A 408 8.94 19.94 19.35
N LEU A 409 9.20 20.38 18.12
CA LEU A 409 9.97 19.60 17.15
C LEU A 409 11.43 19.48 17.60
N ALA A 410 11.90 18.25 17.75
CA ALA A 410 13.31 17.93 17.85
C ALA A 410 13.96 17.93 16.45
N PHE A 411 13.26 17.35 15.47
CA PHE A 411 13.60 17.44 14.07
C PHE A 411 12.37 17.20 13.19
N ARG A 412 12.53 17.53 11.90
CA ARG A 412 11.63 17.17 10.81
C ARG A 412 12.49 16.57 9.69
N GLU A 413 12.09 15.40 9.22
CA GLU A 413 12.63 14.74 8.03
C GLU A 413 11.50 14.62 7.01
N THR A 414 11.72 15.06 5.78
CA THR A 414 10.72 15.04 4.71
C THR A 414 11.06 13.97 3.67
N ARG A 415 10.04 13.22 3.23
CA ARG A 415 10.14 12.23 2.15
C ARG A 415 9.09 12.51 1.10
N THR A 416 9.53 12.92 -0.07
CA THR A 416 8.71 13.29 -1.22
C THR A 416 8.47 12.09 -2.14
N PRO A 417 7.54 12.21 -3.10
CA PRO A 417 7.42 11.25 -4.19
C PRO A 417 8.72 11.01 -4.98
N ALA A 418 9.64 11.99 -5.07
CA ALA A 418 10.93 11.76 -5.70
C ALA A 418 11.81 10.81 -4.86
N ASP A 419 11.85 11.02 -3.54
CA ASP A 419 12.60 10.16 -2.62
C ASP A 419 12.08 8.72 -2.61
N PHE A 420 10.75 8.55 -2.69
CA PHE A 420 10.14 7.23 -2.85
C PHE A 420 10.50 6.57 -4.18
N ALA A 421 10.55 7.35 -5.27
CA ALA A 421 10.98 6.85 -6.57
C ALA A 421 12.43 6.37 -6.51
N ASP A 422 13.33 7.13 -5.87
CA ASP A 422 14.74 6.75 -5.77
C ASP A 422 14.95 5.54 -4.85
N ALA A 423 14.29 5.53 -3.68
CA ALA A 423 14.41 4.44 -2.72
C ALA A 423 13.84 3.12 -3.27
N THR A 424 12.71 3.15 -3.99
CA THR A 424 11.96 1.93 -4.34
C THR A 424 11.88 1.64 -5.84
N ALA A 425 12.37 2.53 -6.71
CA ALA A 425 12.18 2.53 -8.17
C ALA A 425 10.72 2.40 -8.60
N ALA A 426 9.79 2.71 -7.68
CA ALA A 426 8.41 2.87 -8.04
C ALA A 426 8.29 4.11 -8.94
N PRO A 427 7.81 3.97 -10.19
CA PRO A 427 7.74 5.10 -11.12
C PRO A 427 6.96 6.28 -10.54
N GLY A 428 7.59 7.45 -10.50
CA GLY A 428 7.01 8.68 -9.94
C GLY A 428 6.71 8.63 -8.43
N GLY A 429 7.25 7.64 -7.70
CA GLY A 429 7.01 7.49 -6.25
C GLY A 429 5.65 6.90 -5.90
N ALA A 430 4.98 6.24 -6.85
CA ALA A 430 3.66 5.67 -6.65
C ALA A 430 3.67 4.61 -5.54
N ILE A 431 2.83 4.80 -4.51
CA ILE A 431 2.85 3.96 -3.31
C ILE A 431 2.06 2.65 -3.48
N TYR A 432 1.10 2.59 -4.41
CA TYR A 432 0.26 1.41 -4.67
C TYR A 432 0.45 0.77 -6.06
N GLY A 433 1.49 1.16 -6.82
CA GLY A 433 1.73 0.65 -8.18
C GLY A 433 0.73 1.20 -9.19
N THR A 434 0.14 0.33 -10.03
CA THR A 434 -0.85 0.68 -11.05
C THR A 434 -2.16 1.17 -10.41
N ALA A 435 -2.65 2.35 -10.80
CA ALA A 435 -3.98 2.81 -10.39
C ALA A 435 -5.07 2.01 -11.11
N GLY A 436 -6.27 1.96 -10.53
CA GLY A 436 -7.48 1.83 -11.36
C GLY A 436 -8.09 0.44 -11.52
N GLY A 437 -8.10 -0.42 -10.49
CA GLY A 437 -9.08 -1.51 -10.39
C GLY A 437 -8.55 -2.94 -10.57
N LEU A 438 -9.43 -3.88 -10.94
CA LEU A 438 -9.16 -5.33 -10.99
C LEU A 438 -8.22 -5.77 -12.14
N LEU A 439 -7.89 -4.88 -13.08
CA LEU A 439 -7.06 -5.19 -14.26
C LEU A 439 -5.59 -4.89 -13.98
N ARG A 440 -4.98 -5.74 -13.17
CA ARG A 440 -3.53 -5.73 -12.90
C ARG A 440 -2.81 -6.72 -13.81
N PRO A 441 -1.50 -6.51 -14.09
CA PRO A 441 -0.64 -7.56 -14.61
C PRO A 441 -0.88 -8.90 -13.90
N ALA A 442 -1.09 -9.96 -14.67
CA ALA A 442 -1.14 -11.31 -14.15
C ALA A 442 0.20 -11.68 -13.51
N ASN A 443 0.17 -12.65 -12.59
CA ASN A 443 1.38 -13.16 -11.96
C ASN A 443 2.29 -13.93 -12.93
N ARG A 444 1.79 -14.35 -14.10
CA ARG A 444 2.59 -14.96 -15.16
C ARG A 444 3.11 -13.90 -16.14
N GLY A 445 4.43 -13.88 -16.33
CA GLY A 445 5.11 -13.05 -17.30
C GLY A 445 4.91 -13.50 -18.76
N PRO A 446 5.41 -12.71 -19.73
CA PRO A 446 5.35 -13.03 -21.16
C PRO A 446 6.25 -14.19 -21.57
N VAL A 447 7.29 -14.48 -20.80
CA VAL A 447 8.31 -15.49 -21.07
C VAL A 447 8.05 -16.69 -20.16
N ASP A 448 8.26 -17.89 -20.66
CA ASP A 448 8.11 -19.07 -19.81
C ASP A 448 9.14 -19.06 -18.68
N GLY A 449 8.72 -19.40 -17.46
CA GLY A 449 9.56 -19.30 -16.26
C GLY A 449 9.67 -17.89 -15.65
N LEU A 450 9.05 -16.86 -16.22
CA LEU A 450 8.99 -15.52 -15.62
C LEU A 450 7.67 -15.30 -14.87
N PHE A 451 7.77 -14.85 -13.62
CA PHE A 451 6.62 -14.53 -12.77
C PHE A 451 6.76 -13.14 -12.15
N LEU A 452 5.62 -12.53 -11.80
CA LEU A 452 5.53 -11.23 -11.17
C LEU A 452 4.82 -11.37 -9.82
N VAL A 453 5.39 -10.72 -8.81
CA VAL A 453 4.78 -10.52 -7.49
C VAL A 453 4.77 -9.03 -7.15
N GLY A 454 4.20 -8.69 -6.00
CA GLY A 454 4.27 -7.32 -5.48
C GLY A 454 3.10 -6.43 -5.88
N GLY A 455 3.21 -5.14 -5.50
CA GLY A 455 2.06 -4.23 -5.50
C GLY A 455 1.54 -3.81 -6.88
N SER A 456 2.35 -3.96 -7.92
CA SER A 456 1.94 -3.70 -9.31
C SER A 456 1.36 -4.93 -10.02
N ALA A 457 1.42 -6.12 -9.40
CA ALA A 457 0.88 -7.36 -9.94
C ALA A 457 -0.41 -7.76 -9.20
N HIS A 458 -1.12 -8.75 -9.74
CA HIS A 458 -2.25 -9.38 -9.04
C HIS A 458 -1.80 -10.00 -7.70
N PRO A 459 -2.59 -9.92 -6.61
CA PRO A 459 -3.89 -9.29 -6.49
C PRO A 459 -3.87 -7.79 -6.25
N GLY A 460 -2.73 -7.19 -5.86
CA GLY A 460 -2.57 -5.73 -5.77
C GLY A 460 -1.61 -5.25 -4.68
N GLY A 461 -1.65 -3.94 -4.43
CA GLY A 461 -0.86 -3.27 -3.40
C GLY A 461 -1.36 -3.49 -1.98
N GLY A 462 -0.47 -3.26 -1.01
CA GLY A 462 -0.71 -3.48 0.43
C GLY A 462 -0.09 -4.80 0.92
N LEU A 463 0.36 -4.81 2.18
CA LEU A 463 1.12 -5.94 2.76
C LEU A 463 0.42 -7.31 2.62
N PRO A 464 -0.90 -7.45 2.86
CA PRO A 464 -1.57 -8.74 2.67
C PRO A 464 -1.62 -9.15 1.20
N MET A 465 -1.89 -8.20 0.30
CA MET A 465 -2.06 -8.49 -1.12
C MET A 465 -0.75 -8.90 -1.79
N VAL A 466 0.37 -8.25 -1.46
CA VAL A 466 1.68 -8.65 -2.00
C VAL A 466 2.11 -10.02 -1.49
N THR A 467 1.71 -10.38 -0.27
CA THR A 467 1.98 -11.70 0.31
C THR A 467 1.12 -12.80 -0.32
N LEU A 468 -0.14 -12.50 -0.63
CA LEU A 468 -0.98 -13.38 -1.44
C LEU A 468 -0.45 -13.53 -2.88
N SER A 469 0.09 -12.45 -3.46
CA SER A 469 0.77 -12.48 -4.76
C SER A 469 1.89 -13.53 -4.79
N ALA A 470 2.74 -13.50 -3.75
CA ALA A 470 3.80 -14.48 -3.56
C ALA A 470 3.26 -15.91 -3.40
N LYS A 471 2.17 -16.09 -2.65
CA LYS A 471 1.51 -17.39 -2.52
C LYS A 471 1.02 -17.93 -3.86
N ILE A 472 0.32 -17.11 -4.64
CA ILE A 472 -0.20 -17.51 -5.97
C ILE A 472 0.94 -17.95 -6.88
N VAL A 473 2.06 -17.21 -6.89
CA VAL A 473 3.24 -17.57 -7.69
C VAL A 473 3.89 -18.86 -7.21
N ALA A 474 4.10 -19.03 -5.91
CA ALA A 474 4.70 -20.25 -5.37
C ALA A 474 3.84 -21.49 -5.64
N ASP A 475 2.52 -21.40 -5.41
CA ASP A 475 1.58 -22.49 -5.69
C ASP A 475 1.56 -22.85 -7.19
N ARG A 476 1.81 -21.86 -8.06
CA ARG A 476 1.87 -22.06 -9.52
C ARG A 476 3.17 -22.73 -9.97
N ILE A 477 4.30 -22.37 -9.37
CA ILE A 477 5.60 -23.00 -9.63
C ILE A 477 5.60 -24.45 -9.13
N GLY A 478 4.99 -24.69 -7.96
CA GLY A 478 4.90 -26.01 -7.35
C GLY A 478 6.16 -26.39 -6.57
N PRO A 479 6.22 -27.61 -6.02
CA PRO A 479 7.40 -28.15 -5.36
C PRO A 479 8.50 -28.55 -6.35
N ALA A 480 9.73 -28.63 -5.84
CA ALA A 480 10.96 -28.95 -6.57
C ALA A 480 11.01 -30.34 -7.21
#